data_AF-A0A7S2H075-F1
#
_entry.id   AF-A0A7S2H075-F1
#
_cell.length_a   1.000
_cell.length_b   1.000
_cell.length_c   1.000
_cell.angle_alpha   90.00
_cell.angle_beta   90.00
_cell.angle_gamma   90.00
#
_symmetry.space_group_name_H-M   'P 1'
#
loop_
_entity.id
_entity.type
_entity.pdbx_description
1 polymer ?
#
loop_
_entity_poly.entity_id
_entity_poly.type
_entity_poly.pdbx_seq_one_letter_code
_entity_poly.pdbx_strand_id
1 'polypeptide(L)'
;VLTSLEAARAGVLKDAEVRLQAVPEQQAALKASHTATVDKVSAADDTRMAKEATAKAAERRVIEAEQALAVAQDKVKGLDDELAAARDEKAELEELVRTNLDPLKEGNFTGKDWRRRDQYITAVDGALEKLGAEESLRNAMANALRKTGRQREDNQFSQMCVKYGEEILTKQQEKLEEQLGGVEAERGRREEAVKDAEAALAAAKEVQDKADADLAAAENEMKSAQAAAAEAEKLLMASEG
;
A
#
# COMPACT_ATOMS: atom_id res chain seq x y z
N VAL A 1 -81.08 51.32 14.00
CA VAL A 1 -80.85 50.02 13.30
C VAL A 1 -80.11 50.22 11.99
N LEU A 2 -80.54 51.13 11.09
CA LEU A 2 -79.81 51.41 9.84
C LEU A 2 -78.41 52.03 10.05
N THR A 3 -78.27 52.97 10.99
CA THR A 3 -77.00 53.64 11.32
C THR A 3 -75.95 52.72 11.97
N SER A 4 -76.36 51.68 12.70
CA SER A 4 -75.43 50.70 13.29
C SER A 4 -74.93 49.69 12.26
N LEU A 5 -75.72 49.42 11.21
CA LEU A 5 -75.37 48.51 10.13
C LEU A 5 -74.33 49.14 9.19
N GLU A 6 -74.46 50.43 8.92
CA GLU A 6 -73.50 51.20 8.11
C GLU A 6 -72.15 51.38 8.82
N ALA A 7 -72.16 51.63 10.13
CA ALA A 7 -70.93 51.68 10.93
C ALA A 7 -70.20 50.32 10.97
N ALA A 8 -70.94 49.21 11.10
CA ALA A 8 -70.37 47.86 11.04
C ALA A 8 -69.78 47.56 9.65
N ARG A 9 -70.47 47.94 8.57
CA ARG A 9 -69.97 47.76 7.19
C ARG A 9 -68.72 48.60 6.91
N ALA A 10 -68.67 49.85 7.39
CA ALA A 10 -67.50 50.70 7.26
C ALA A 10 -66.30 50.16 8.06
N GLY A 11 -66.53 49.58 9.24
CA GLY A 11 -65.52 48.88 10.02
C GLY A 11 -64.94 47.67 9.27
N VAL A 12 -65.80 46.80 8.74
CA VAL A 12 -65.37 45.61 7.97
C VAL A 12 -64.60 46.00 6.70
N LEU A 13 -65.02 47.06 5.99
CA LEU A 13 -64.31 47.55 4.81
C LEU A 13 -62.93 48.11 5.16
N LYS A 14 -62.83 48.88 6.25
CA LYS A 14 -61.55 49.40 6.73
C LYS A 14 -60.60 48.28 7.16
N ASP A 15 -61.12 47.26 7.86
CA ASP A 15 -60.33 46.08 8.24
C ASP A 15 -59.89 45.27 7.02
N ALA A 16 -60.74 45.17 5.99
CA ALA A 16 -60.39 44.54 4.72
C ALA A 16 -59.32 45.33 3.95
N GLU A 17 -59.42 46.66 3.90
CA GLU A 17 -58.42 47.55 3.27
C GLU A 17 -57.07 47.44 3.98
N VAL A 18 -57.05 47.44 5.31
CA VAL A 18 -55.82 47.26 6.10
C VAL A 18 -55.18 45.89 5.82
N ARG A 19 -55.99 44.83 5.72
CA ARG A 19 -55.50 43.49 5.35
C ARG A 19 -54.94 43.45 3.93
N LEU A 20 -55.60 44.11 2.98
CA LEU A 20 -55.17 44.16 1.58
C LEU A 20 -53.86 44.93 1.41
N GLN A 21 -53.65 45.99 2.21
CA GLN A 21 -52.39 46.73 2.26
C GLN A 21 -51.22 45.92 2.86
N ALA A 22 -51.49 44.92 3.70
CA ALA A 22 -50.46 44.06 4.29
C ALA A 22 -50.01 42.89 3.38
N VAL A 23 -50.79 42.55 2.34
CA VAL A 23 -50.48 41.43 1.43
C VAL A 23 -49.12 41.58 0.71
N PRO A 24 -48.74 42.76 0.16
CA PRO A 24 -47.43 42.92 -0.49
C PRO A 24 -46.25 42.71 0.47
N GLU A 25 -46.37 43.15 1.72
CA GLU A 25 -45.34 42.93 2.74
C GLU A 25 -45.22 41.44 3.10
N GLN A 26 -46.35 40.75 3.24
CA GLN A 26 -46.38 39.29 3.48
C GLN A 26 -45.79 38.50 2.31
N GLN A 27 -46.13 38.86 1.08
CA GLN A 27 -45.55 38.23 -0.12
C GLN A 27 -44.04 38.51 -0.25
N ALA A 28 -43.59 39.73 0.05
CA ALA A 28 -42.17 40.05 0.05
C ALA A 28 -41.39 39.25 1.10
N ALA A 29 -41.95 39.09 2.30
CA ALA A 29 -41.37 38.26 3.35
C ALA A 29 -41.31 36.77 2.96
N LEU A 30 -42.35 36.23 2.33
CA LEU A 30 -42.36 34.86 1.82
C LEU A 30 -41.35 34.64 0.70
N LYS A 31 -41.22 35.58 -0.25
CA LYS A 31 -40.19 35.52 -1.30
C LYS A 31 -38.78 35.54 -0.72
N ALA A 32 -38.51 36.45 0.21
CA ALA A 32 -37.22 36.50 0.90
C ALA A 32 -36.94 35.20 1.68
N SER A 33 -37.95 34.64 2.35
CA SER A 33 -37.84 33.35 3.04
C SER A 33 -37.53 32.21 2.07
N HIS A 34 -38.24 32.13 0.93
CA HIS A 34 -37.99 31.12 -0.09
C HIS A 34 -36.56 31.22 -0.63
N THR A 35 -36.11 32.40 -1.03
CA THR A 35 -34.73 32.61 -1.51
C THR A 35 -33.71 32.17 -0.45
N ALA A 36 -33.88 32.57 0.81
CA ALA A 36 -32.98 32.17 1.88
C ALA A 36 -32.95 30.65 2.11
N THR A 37 -34.09 29.94 1.95
CA THR A 37 -34.12 28.48 2.04
C THR A 37 -33.46 27.79 0.84
N VAL A 38 -33.55 28.35 -0.36
CA VAL A 38 -32.86 27.84 -1.56
C VAL A 38 -31.35 27.99 -1.42
N ASP A 39 -30.88 29.14 -0.94
CA ASP A 39 -29.45 29.38 -0.70
C ASP A 39 -28.90 28.40 0.34
N LYS A 40 -29.68 28.10 1.39
CA LYS A 40 -29.34 27.06 2.38
C LYS A 40 -29.25 25.67 1.77
N VAL A 41 -30.16 25.31 0.85
CA VAL A 41 -30.08 24.02 0.14
C VAL A 41 -28.79 23.92 -0.67
N SER A 42 -28.42 24.98 -1.40
CA SER A 42 -27.17 25.01 -2.17
C SER A 42 -25.95 24.84 -1.27
N ALA A 43 -25.86 25.61 -0.17
CA ALA A 43 -24.76 25.52 0.77
C ALA A 43 -24.67 24.13 1.46
N ALA A 44 -25.82 23.52 1.76
CA ALA A 44 -25.88 22.18 2.33
C ALA A 44 -25.44 21.10 1.32
N ASP A 45 -25.80 21.23 0.04
CA ASP A 45 -25.32 20.30 -1.00
C ASP A 45 -23.81 20.43 -1.25
N ASP A 46 -23.27 21.65 -1.30
CA ASP A 46 -21.82 21.88 -1.40
C ASP A 46 -21.07 21.20 -0.23
N THR A 47 -21.61 21.34 0.97
CA THR A 47 -21.06 20.70 2.18
C THR A 47 -21.13 19.18 2.08
N ARG A 48 -22.28 18.62 1.67
CA ARG A 48 -22.47 17.19 1.45
C ARG A 48 -21.47 16.64 0.43
N MET A 49 -21.30 17.31 -0.71
CA MET A 49 -20.34 16.90 -1.74
C MET A 49 -18.89 16.90 -1.21
N ALA A 50 -18.50 17.91 -0.43
CA ALA A 50 -17.18 17.96 0.19
C ALA A 50 -16.96 16.82 1.20
N LYS A 51 -17.98 16.48 1.99
CA LYS A 51 -17.93 15.33 2.92
C LYS A 51 -17.90 14.00 2.18
N GLU A 52 -18.64 13.86 1.08
CA GLU A 52 -18.62 12.65 0.24
C GLU A 52 -17.23 12.39 -0.35
N ALA A 53 -16.56 13.44 -0.83
CA ALA A 53 -15.18 13.32 -1.30
C ALA A 53 -14.21 12.91 -0.19
N THR A 54 -14.42 13.41 1.04
CA THR A 54 -13.61 13.06 2.21
C THR A 54 -13.81 11.60 2.62
N ALA A 55 -15.06 11.12 2.64
CA ALA A 55 -15.40 9.72 2.94
C ALA A 55 -14.77 8.76 1.92
N LYS A 56 -14.89 9.07 0.62
CA LYS A 56 -14.23 8.30 -0.45
C LYS A 56 -12.71 8.26 -0.32
N ALA A 57 -12.09 9.37 0.10
CA ALA A 57 -10.66 9.40 0.34
C ALA A 57 -10.26 8.57 1.57
N ALA A 58 -11.08 8.57 2.63
CA ALA A 58 -10.84 7.76 3.82
C ALA A 58 -10.99 6.26 3.53
N GLU A 59 -12.02 5.85 2.78
CA GLU A 59 -12.21 4.47 2.32
C GLU A 59 -10.98 3.95 1.56
N ARG A 60 -10.44 4.75 0.64
CA ARG A 60 -9.21 4.39 -0.10
C ARG A 60 -8.02 4.14 0.83
N ARG A 61 -7.86 4.97 1.87
CA ARG A 61 -6.77 4.80 2.85
C ARG A 61 -6.90 3.50 3.64
N VAL A 62 -8.13 3.06 3.94
CA VAL A 62 -8.36 1.76 4.57
C VAL A 62 -7.94 0.64 3.64
N ILE A 63 -8.33 0.67 2.36
CA ILE A 63 -7.93 -0.33 1.38
C ILE A 63 -6.39 -0.40 1.24
N GLU A 64 -5.73 0.76 1.15
CA GLU A 64 -4.26 0.84 1.09
C GLU A 64 -3.59 0.27 2.35
N ALA A 65 -4.14 0.56 3.54
CA ALA A 65 -3.63 0.04 4.81
C ALA A 65 -3.85 -1.48 4.94
N GLU A 66 -4.97 -2.02 4.47
CA GLU A 66 -5.23 -3.47 4.43
C GLU A 66 -4.24 -4.19 3.50
N GLN A 67 -3.96 -3.62 2.33
CA GLN A 67 -2.95 -4.15 1.42
C GLN A 67 -1.54 -4.12 2.03
N ALA A 68 -1.18 -3.02 2.70
CA ALA A 68 0.11 -2.91 3.39
C ALA A 68 0.25 -3.95 4.50
N LEU A 69 -0.81 -4.18 5.29
CA LEU A 69 -0.84 -5.21 6.31
C LEU A 69 -0.69 -6.62 5.72
N ALA A 70 -1.40 -6.93 4.63
CA ALA A 70 -1.28 -8.21 3.95
C ALA A 70 0.16 -8.47 3.47
N VAL A 71 0.79 -7.48 2.84
CA VAL A 71 2.19 -7.57 2.40
C VAL A 71 3.14 -7.77 3.58
N ALA A 72 2.94 -7.08 4.70
CA ALA A 72 3.77 -7.25 5.89
C ALA A 72 3.63 -8.66 6.49
N GLN A 73 2.40 -9.18 6.59
CA GLN A 73 2.13 -10.53 7.08
C GLN A 73 2.73 -11.61 6.16
N ASP A 74 2.64 -11.43 4.84
CA ASP A 74 3.21 -12.37 3.88
C ASP A 74 4.75 -12.40 3.96
N LYS A 75 5.40 -11.25 4.20
CA LYS A 75 6.84 -11.20 4.46
C LYS A 75 7.24 -11.96 5.72
N VAL A 76 6.43 -11.90 6.78
CA VAL A 76 6.69 -12.68 8.00
C VAL A 76 6.57 -14.18 7.71
N LYS A 77 5.51 -14.60 7.02
CA LYS A 77 5.30 -16.02 6.66
C LYS A 77 6.39 -16.56 5.74
N GLY A 78 6.82 -15.77 4.76
CA GLY A 78 7.86 -16.17 3.81
C GLY A 78 9.27 -16.24 4.40
N LEU A 79 9.49 -15.70 5.61
CA LEU A 79 10.81 -15.70 6.23
C LEU A 79 11.32 -17.13 6.46
N ASP A 80 10.48 -18.05 6.95
CA ASP A 80 10.94 -19.41 7.24
C ASP A 80 11.36 -20.16 5.95
N ASP A 81 10.66 -19.92 4.83
CA ASP A 81 11.00 -20.45 3.52
C ASP A 81 12.30 -19.85 2.97
N GLU A 82 12.49 -18.53 3.10
CA GLU A 82 13.74 -17.85 2.72
C GLU A 82 14.94 -18.42 3.50
N LEU A 83 14.74 -18.75 4.78
CA LEU A 83 15.78 -19.32 5.63
C LEU A 83 16.03 -20.80 5.34
N ALA A 84 15.01 -21.56 4.98
CA ALA A 84 15.19 -22.93 4.50
C ALA A 84 16.03 -22.91 3.21
N ALA A 85 15.66 -22.08 2.24
CA ALA A 85 16.40 -21.93 0.98
C ALA A 85 17.86 -21.50 1.21
N ALA A 86 18.12 -20.54 2.10
CA ALA A 86 19.48 -20.11 2.41
C ALA A 86 20.32 -21.20 3.11
N ARG A 87 19.70 -22.03 3.96
CA ARG A 87 20.38 -23.19 4.58
C ARG A 87 20.71 -24.25 3.55
N ASP A 88 19.77 -24.58 2.68
CA ASP A 88 19.96 -25.57 1.62
C ASP A 88 21.05 -25.12 0.65
N GLU A 89 21.02 -23.85 0.20
CA GLU A 89 22.05 -23.28 -0.66
C GLU A 89 23.44 -23.29 0.01
N LYS A 90 23.52 -22.94 1.30
CA LYS A 90 24.80 -23.00 2.05
C LYS A 90 25.32 -24.43 2.10
N ALA A 91 24.47 -25.41 2.40
CA ALA A 91 24.84 -26.82 2.47
C ALA A 91 25.30 -27.37 1.11
N GLU A 92 24.60 -27.03 0.02
CA GLU A 92 24.99 -27.41 -1.35
C GLU A 92 26.34 -26.82 -1.74
N LEU A 93 26.60 -25.56 -1.37
CA LEU A 93 27.84 -24.87 -1.68
C LEU A 93 29.03 -25.43 -0.87
N GLU A 94 28.84 -25.70 0.42
CA GLU A 94 29.81 -26.39 1.27
C GLU A 94 30.14 -27.79 0.72
N GLU A 95 29.12 -28.53 0.30
CA GLU A 95 29.30 -29.85 -0.28
C GLU A 95 30.05 -29.78 -1.62
N LEU A 96 29.72 -28.83 -2.50
CA LEU A 96 30.43 -28.59 -3.75
C LEU A 96 31.92 -28.31 -3.50
N VAL A 97 32.23 -27.43 -2.55
CA VAL A 97 33.62 -27.11 -2.21
C VAL A 97 34.36 -28.38 -1.75
N ARG A 98 33.79 -29.09 -0.79
CA ARG A 98 34.37 -30.28 -0.18
C ARG A 98 34.54 -31.45 -1.16
N THR A 99 33.55 -31.69 -2.02
CA THR A 99 33.49 -32.90 -2.85
C THR A 99 34.06 -32.71 -4.24
N ASN A 100 34.05 -31.48 -4.76
CA ASN A 100 34.48 -31.20 -6.13
C ASN A 100 35.69 -30.29 -6.16
N LEU A 101 35.67 -29.15 -5.47
CA LEU A 101 36.77 -28.17 -5.56
C LEU A 101 38.03 -28.64 -4.84
N ASP A 102 37.93 -29.10 -3.59
CA ASP A 102 39.09 -29.53 -2.80
C ASP A 102 39.89 -30.65 -3.48
N PRO A 103 39.27 -31.73 -4.00
CA PRO A 103 40.01 -32.74 -4.76
C PRO A 103 40.71 -32.17 -6.01
N LEU A 104 40.08 -31.22 -6.71
CA LEU A 104 40.69 -30.56 -7.87
C LEU A 104 41.92 -29.73 -7.48
N LYS A 105 41.87 -29.05 -6.33
CA LYS A 105 43.00 -28.27 -5.78
C LYS A 105 44.17 -29.16 -5.37
N GLU A 106 43.90 -30.30 -4.75
CA GLU A 106 44.93 -31.29 -4.43
C GLU A 106 45.60 -31.84 -5.70
N GLY A 107 44.84 -31.99 -6.79
CA GLY A 107 45.37 -32.40 -8.09
C GLY A 107 45.77 -33.88 -8.17
N ASN A 108 45.22 -34.73 -7.29
CA ASN A 108 45.53 -36.16 -7.17
C ASN A 108 44.84 -37.06 -8.23
N PHE A 109 44.45 -36.50 -9.37
CA PHE A 109 43.79 -37.25 -10.45
C PHE A 109 44.79 -37.98 -11.32
N THR A 110 44.65 -39.29 -11.45
CA THR A 110 45.48 -40.08 -12.36
C THR A 110 44.91 -40.08 -13.78
N GLY A 111 45.69 -40.54 -14.76
CA GLY A 111 45.25 -40.60 -16.17
C GLY A 111 43.97 -41.41 -16.42
N LYS A 112 43.55 -42.28 -15.47
CA LYS A 112 42.28 -43.01 -15.56
C LYS A 112 41.09 -42.21 -15.03
N ASP A 113 41.32 -41.19 -14.20
CA ASP A 113 40.29 -40.40 -13.50
C ASP A 113 39.94 -39.08 -14.21
N TRP A 114 40.44 -38.88 -15.43
CA TRP A 114 40.26 -37.62 -16.17
C TRP A 114 38.78 -37.25 -16.38
N ARG A 115 37.90 -38.24 -16.58
CA ARG A 115 36.45 -38.00 -16.71
C ARG A 115 35.83 -37.47 -15.43
N ARG A 116 36.24 -38.02 -14.28
CA ARG A 116 35.77 -37.58 -12.95
C ARG A 116 36.27 -36.17 -12.64
N ARG A 117 37.54 -35.88 -12.98
CA ARG A 117 38.09 -34.53 -12.90
C ARG A 117 37.26 -33.54 -13.72
N ASP A 118 36.97 -33.87 -14.98
CA ASP A 118 36.21 -32.98 -15.85
C ASP A 118 34.76 -32.80 -15.36
N GLN A 119 34.13 -33.83 -14.79
CA GLN A 119 32.82 -33.71 -14.12
C GLN A 119 32.86 -32.73 -12.94
N TYR A 120 33.89 -32.80 -12.09
CA TYR A 120 34.04 -31.87 -10.97
C TYR A 120 34.27 -30.44 -11.46
N ILE A 121 35.07 -30.27 -12.52
CA ILE A 121 35.29 -28.96 -13.14
C ILE A 121 33.97 -28.39 -13.67
N THR A 122 33.17 -29.18 -14.37
CA THR A 122 31.85 -28.74 -14.87
C THR A 122 30.91 -28.33 -13.73
N ALA A 123 30.90 -29.05 -12.62
CA ALA A 123 30.09 -28.69 -11.47
C ALA A 123 30.53 -27.36 -10.82
N VAL A 124 31.85 -27.16 -10.64
CA VAL A 124 32.40 -25.90 -10.12
C VAL A 124 32.13 -24.73 -11.08
N ASP A 125 32.32 -24.95 -12.39
CA ASP A 125 32.01 -23.96 -13.43
C ASP A 125 30.55 -23.54 -13.41
N GLY A 126 29.63 -24.51 -13.31
CA GLY A 126 28.19 -24.23 -13.21
C GLY A 126 27.81 -23.45 -11.94
N ALA A 127 28.49 -23.69 -10.81
CA ALA A 127 28.28 -22.90 -9.61
C ALA A 127 28.79 -21.47 -9.77
N LEU A 128 29.99 -21.29 -10.34
CA LEU A 128 30.55 -19.97 -10.61
C LEU A 128 29.68 -19.18 -11.60
N GLU A 129 29.12 -19.83 -12.62
CA GLU A 129 28.19 -19.21 -13.56
C GLU A 129 26.93 -18.71 -12.86
N LYS A 130 26.32 -19.54 -12.00
CA LYS A 130 25.15 -19.13 -11.19
C LYS A 130 25.45 -17.94 -10.28
N LEU A 131 26.68 -17.85 -9.78
CA LEU A 131 27.15 -16.73 -8.96
C LEU A 131 27.60 -15.50 -9.78
N GLY A 132 27.45 -15.55 -11.11
CA GLY A 132 27.75 -14.43 -11.99
C GLY A 132 29.24 -14.23 -12.26
N ALA A 133 30.07 -15.26 -12.07
CA ALA A 133 31.49 -15.20 -12.43
C ALA A 133 31.66 -15.02 -13.95
N GLU A 134 32.57 -14.12 -14.33
CA GLU A 134 32.88 -13.87 -15.73
C GLU A 134 33.36 -15.14 -16.45
N GLU A 135 32.91 -15.31 -17.71
CA GLU A 135 33.27 -16.45 -18.54
C GLU A 135 34.80 -16.59 -18.71
N SER A 136 35.53 -15.47 -18.75
CA SER A 136 36.99 -15.44 -18.83
C SER A 136 37.65 -16.13 -17.62
N LEU A 137 37.20 -15.81 -16.41
CA LEU A 137 37.67 -16.41 -15.16
C LEU A 137 37.29 -17.88 -15.11
N ARG A 138 36.05 -18.22 -15.45
CA ARG A 138 35.54 -19.59 -15.48
C ARG A 138 36.37 -20.49 -16.40
N ASN A 139 36.59 -20.06 -17.63
CA ASN A 139 37.43 -20.77 -18.59
C ASN A 139 38.90 -20.90 -18.12
N ALA A 140 39.46 -19.82 -17.55
CA ALA A 140 40.83 -19.82 -17.05
C ALA A 140 40.99 -20.75 -15.83
N MET A 141 40.02 -20.75 -14.92
CA MET A 141 39.99 -21.63 -13.75
C MET A 141 39.81 -23.09 -14.15
N ALA A 142 38.90 -23.41 -15.07
CA ALA A 142 38.76 -24.77 -15.60
C ALA A 142 40.08 -25.29 -16.18
N ASN A 143 40.80 -24.47 -16.94
CA ASN A 143 42.12 -24.82 -17.45
C ASN A 143 43.19 -24.95 -16.34
N ALA A 144 43.14 -24.11 -15.30
CA ALA A 144 44.03 -24.21 -14.15
C ALA A 144 43.77 -25.47 -13.30
N LEU A 145 42.52 -25.90 -13.17
CA LEU A 145 42.12 -27.09 -12.41
C LEU A 145 42.46 -28.40 -13.14
N ARG A 146 42.68 -28.37 -14.46
CA ARG A 146 43.18 -29.53 -15.23
C ARG A 146 44.68 -29.80 -15.01
N LYS A 147 45.44 -28.79 -14.56
CA LYS A 147 46.88 -28.92 -14.26
C LYS A 147 47.07 -29.74 -12.99
N THR A 148 48.18 -30.48 -12.90
CA THR A 148 48.57 -31.13 -11.64
C THR A 148 48.94 -30.09 -10.58
N GLY A 149 48.93 -30.47 -9.30
CA GLY A 149 49.31 -29.56 -8.20
C GLY A 149 50.62 -28.84 -8.46
N ARG A 150 51.68 -29.58 -8.82
CA ARG A 150 52.98 -29.03 -9.18
C ARG A 150 52.94 -28.05 -10.36
N GLN A 151 52.26 -28.41 -11.45
CA GLN A 151 52.13 -27.53 -12.62
C GLN A 151 51.35 -26.24 -12.33
N ARG A 152 50.42 -26.29 -11.38
CA ARG A 152 49.64 -25.14 -10.93
C ARG A 152 50.47 -24.26 -9.99
N GLU A 153 51.23 -24.85 -9.07
CA GLU A 153 52.18 -24.13 -8.19
C GLU A 153 53.27 -23.40 -8.99
N ASP A 154 53.74 -23.97 -10.10
CA ASP A 154 54.74 -23.31 -10.95
C ASP A 154 54.14 -22.18 -11.83
N ASN A 155 52.81 -21.99 -11.82
CA ASN A 155 52.10 -21.04 -12.68
C ASN A 155 51.24 -20.06 -11.88
N GLN A 156 51.78 -18.86 -11.63
CA GLN A 156 51.11 -17.80 -10.87
C GLN A 156 49.71 -17.46 -11.41
N PHE A 157 49.52 -17.41 -12.74
CA PHE A 157 48.21 -17.13 -13.33
C PHE A 157 47.18 -18.21 -12.95
N SER A 158 47.56 -19.49 -13.01
CA SER A 158 46.69 -20.60 -12.61
C SER A 158 46.33 -20.57 -11.12
N GLN A 159 47.28 -20.20 -10.25
CA GLN A 159 46.98 -19.99 -8.83
C GLN A 159 45.96 -18.86 -8.64
N MET A 160 46.16 -17.73 -9.32
CA MET A 160 45.26 -16.58 -9.21
C MET A 160 43.84 -16.90 -9.69
N CYS A 161 43.68 -17.62 -10.82
CA CYS A 161 42.35 -18.01 -11.30
C CYS A 161 41.61 -18.91 -10.29
N VAL A 162 42.30 -19.88 -9.72
CA VAL A 162 41.72 -20.77 -8.70
C VAL A 162 41.37 -19.98 -7.43
N LYS A 163 42.28 -19.12 -6.97
CA LYS A 163 42.07 -18.25 -5.81
C LYS A 163 40.85 -17.34 -5.99
N TYR A 164 40.72 -16.66 -7.13
CA TYR A 164 39.56 -15.77 -7.36
C TYR A 164 38.25 -16.54 -7.45
N GLY A 165 38.23 -17.73 -8.06
CA GLY A 165 37.04 -18.58 -8.04
C GLY A 165 36.65 -19.03 -6.62
N GLU A 166 37.64 -19.41 -5.81
CA GLU A 166 37.43 -19.71 -4.39
C GLU A 166 36.90 -18.51 -3.61
N GLU A 167 37.44 -17.31 -3.84
CA GLU A 167 36.98 -16.08 -3.20
C GLU A 167 35.51 -15.80 -3.55
N ILE A 168 35.04 -16.11 -4.77
CA ILE A 168 33.62 -15.97 -5.14
C ILE A 168 32.75 -16.92 -4.33
N LEU A 169 33.12 -18.21 -4.25
CA LEU A 169 32.37 -19.22 -3.51
C LEU A 169 32.36 -18.89 -2.00
N THR A 170 33.53 -18.50 -1.45
CA THR A 170 33.69 -18.14 -0.04
C THR A 170 32.83 -16.93 0.33
N LYS A 171 32.84 -15.87 -0.51
CA LYS A 171 31.99 -14.69 -0.28
C LYS A 171 30.50 -15.03 -0.27
N GLN A 172 30.06 -15.97 -1.10
CA GLN A 172 28.67 -16.41 -1.07
C GLN A 172 28.35 -17.20 0.21
N GLN A 173 29.26 -18.07 0.69
CA GLN A 173 29.11 -18.75 1.97
C GLN A 173 29.02 -17.76 3.14
N GLU A 174 29.91 -16.76 3.18
CA GLU A 174 29.90 -15.69 4.19
C GLU A 174 28.60 -14.89 4.16
N LYS A 175 28.11 -14.54 2.96
CA LYS A 175 26.82 -13.84 2.79
C LYS A 175 25.64 -14.67 3.31
N LEU A 176 25.60 -15.97 3.00
CA LEU A 176 24.55 -16.87 3.49
C LEU A 176 24.64 -17.04 5.01
N GLU A 177 25.86 -17.11 5.56
CA GLU A 177 26.08 -17.16 6.99
C GLU A 177 25.63 -15.88 7.71
N GLU A 178 25.94 -14.71 7.16
CA GLU A 178 25.45 -13.43 7.67
C GLU A 178 23.91 -13.37 7.64
N GLN A 179 23.30 -13.80 6.53
CA GLN A 179 21.84 -13.87 6.40
C GLN A 179 21.22 -14.79 7.47
N LEU A 180 21.81 -15.96 7.71
CA LEU A 180 21.34 -16.92 8.72
C LEU A 180 21.62 -16.45 10.16
N GLY A 181 22.69 -15.69 10.39
CA GLY A 181 23.00 -15.09 11.69
C GLY A 181 22.10 -13.91 12.04
N GLY A 182 21.62 -13.17 11.05
CA GLY A 182 20.75 -11.99 11.22
C GLY A 182 19.26 -12.29 11.43
N VAL A 183 18.87 -13.57 11.56
CA VAL A 183 17.46 -14.00 11.53
C VAL A 183 16.60 -13.40 12.62
N GLU A 184 17.06 -13.39 13.86
CA GLU A 184 16.24 -12.88 14.98
C GLU A 184 15.98 -11.39 14.85
N ALA A 185 17.01 -10.64 14.43
CA ALA A 185 16.89 -9.22 14.14
C ALA A 185 15.93 -8.97 12.97
N GLU A 186 16.03 -9.76 11.89
CA GLU A 186 15.14 -9.65 10.74
C GLU A 186 13.70 -10.02 11.08
N ARG A 187 13.49 -11.10 11.84
CA ARG A 187 12.16 -11.49 12.35
C ARG A 187 11.57 -10.35 13.17
N GLY A 188 12.32 -9.79 14.11
CA GLY A 188 11.89 -8.65 14.92
C GLY A 188 11.50 -7.44 14.05
N ARG A 189 12.28 -7.12 13.01
CA ARG A 189 11.95 -6.03 12.07
C ARG A 189 10.66 -6.31 11.28
N ARG A 190 10.45 -7.53 10.79
CA ARG A 190 9.24 -7.90 10.03
C ARG A 190 8.00 -7.92 10.92
N GLU A 191 8.12 -8.42 12.16
CA GLU A 191 7.04 -8.40 13.14
C GLU A 191 6.68 -6.97 13.55
N GLU A 192 7.66 -6.08 13.72
CA GLU A 192 7.40 -4.67 14.00
C GLU A 192 6.68 -3.99 12.83
N ALA A 193 7.07 -4.29 11.58
CA ALA A 193 6.38 -3.78 10.40
C ALA A 193 4.92 -4.24 10.33
N VAL A 194 4.58 -5.43 10.84
CA VAL A 194 3.18 -5.88 10.97
C VAL A 194 2.45 -5.03 12.01
N LYS A 195 3.03 -4.78 13.18
CA LYS A 195 2.41 -3.91 14.20
C LYS A 195 2.18 -2.49 13.70
N ASP A 196 3.15 -1.92 12.99
CA ASP A 196 3.03 -0.59 12.40
C ASP A 196 1.90 -0.55 11.37
N ALA A 197 1.76 -1.59 10.54
CA ALA A 197 0.68 -1.71 9.57
C ALA A 197 -0.69 -1.91 10.24
N GLU A 198 -0.78 -2.69 11.32
CA GLU A 198 -2.00 -2.85 12.12
C GLU A 198 -2.42 -1.51 12.75
N ALA A 199 -1.47 -0.75 13.30
CA ALA A 199 -1.72 0.57 13.86
C ALA A 199 -2.20 1.56 12.78
N ALA A 200 -1.57 1.54 11.59
CA ALA A 200 -1.98 2.37 10.47
C ALA A 200 -3.40 2.03 9.97
N LEU A 201 -3.75 0.73 9.91
CA LEU A 201 -5.09 0.28 9.56
C LEU A 201 -6.13 0.74 10.59
N ALA A 202 -5.82 0.62 11.88
CA ALA A 202 -6.70 1.10 12.95
C ALA A 202 -6.95 2.61 12.82
N ALA A 203 -5.90 3.41 12.64
CA ALA A 203 -6.02 4.85 12.44
C ALA A 203 -6.81 5.22 11.17
N ALA A 204 -6.62 4.47 10.07
CA ALA A 204 -7.38 4.68 8.84
C ALA A 204 -8.88 4.42 9.04
N LYS A 205 -9.24 3.36 9.79
CA LYS A 205 -10.63 3.04 10.14
C LYS A 205 -11.27 4.11 11.00
N GLU A 206 -10.57 4.63 12.01
CA GLU A 206 -11.07 5.75 12.82
C GLU A 206 -11.37 7.01 11.97
N VAL A 207 -10.51 7.28 10.98
CA VAL A 207 -10.73 8.40 10.04
C VAL A 207 -11.93 8.13 9.13
N GLN A 208 -12.09 6.89 8.65
CA GLN A 208 -13.26 6.49 7.85
C GLN A 208 -14.55 6.64 8.65
N ASP A 209 -14.62 6.08 9.85
CA ASP A 209 -15.80 6.14 10.72
C ASP A 209 -16.23 7.60 10.97
N LYS A 210 -15.26 8.48 11.22
CA LYS A 210 -15.53 9.91 11.38
C LYS A 210 -16.01 10.57 10.08
N ALA A 211 -15.41 10.24 8.95
CA ALA A 211 -15.80 10.81 7.66
C ALA A 211 -17.22 10.37 7.25
N ASP A 212 -17.58 9.13 7.53
CA ASP A 212 -18.91 8.58 7.27
C ASP A 212 -19.97 9.20 8.20
N ALA A 213 -19.64 9.41 9.48
CA ALA A 213 -20.50 10.13 10.42
C ALA A 213 -20.74 11.59 9.99
N ASP A 214 -19.68 12.28 9.56
CA ASP A 214 -19.76 13.65 9.04
C ASP A 214 -20.60 13.74 7.76
N LEU A 215 -20.46 12.76 6.84
CA LEU A 215 -21.27 12.67 5.64
C LEU A 215 -22.74 12.46 5.98
N ALA A 216 -23.05 11.52 6.88
CA ALA A 216 -24.41 11.27 7.33
C ALA A 216 -25.05 12.52 7.96
N ALA A 217 -24.28 13.29 8.74
CA ALA A 217 -24.75 14.56 9.29
C ALA A 217 -25.07 15.59 8.19
N ALA A 218 -24.18 15.74 7.19
CA ALA A 218 -24.39 16.65 6.07
C ALA A 218 -25.59 16.25 5.19
N GLU A 219 -25.82 14.95 4.97
CA GLU A 219 -27.01 14.46 4.26
C GLU A 219 -28.30 14.77 5.02
N ASN A 220 -28.30 14.65 6.35
CA ASN A 220 -29.45 15.00 7.17
C ASN A 220 -29.73 16.51 7.14
N GLU A 221 -28.70 17.34 7.18
CA GLU A 221 -28.82 18.79 7.03
C GLU A 221 -29.38 19.18 5.67
N MET A 222 -28.89 18.57 4.59
CA MET A 222 -29.39 18.78 3.24
C MET A 222 -30.87 18.41 3.11
N LYS A 223 -31.29 17.26 3.65
CA LYS A 223 -32.71 16.85 3.69
C LYS A 223 -33.57 17.84 4.47
N SER A 224 -33.07 18.34 5.61
CA SER A 224 -33.77 19.35 6.40
C SER A 224 -33.90 20.68 5.65
N ALA A 225 -32.86 21.11 4.94
CA ALA A 225 -32.89 22.32 4.12
C ALA A 225 -33.89 22.19 2.95
N GLN A 226 -33.92 21.03 2.29
CA GLN A 226 -34.89 20.74 1.23
C GLN A 226 -36.33 20.76 1.73
N ALA A 227 -36.60 20.17 2.89
CA ALA A 227 -37.92 20.21 3.51
C ALA A 227 -38.37 21.64 3.84
N ALA A 228 -37.45 22.47 4.36
CA ALA A 228 -37.73 23.88 4.63
C ALA A 228 -37.99 24.69 3.34
N ALA A 229 -37.23 24.43 2.28
CA ALA A 229 -37.43 25.08 0.98
C ALA A 229 -38.78 24.70 0.35
N ALA A 230 -39.15 23.41 0.40
CA ALA A 230 -40.44 22.95 -0.09
C ALA A 230 -41.63 23.57 0.66
N GLU A 231 -41.54 23.73 1.99
CA GLU A 231 -42.59 24.40 2.76
C GLU A 231 -42.65 25.91 2.46
N ALA A 232 -41.51 26.58 2.30
CA ALA A 232 -41.46 27.99 1.91
C ALA A 232 -42.05 28.24 0.51
N GLU A 233 -41.76 27.35 -0.45
CA GLU A 233 -42.35 27.38 -1.80
C GLU A 233 -43.87 27.21 -1.75
N LYS A 234 -44.36 26.24 -0.98
CA LYS A 234 -45.79 25.98 -0.80
C LYS A 234 -46.52 27.19 -0.20
N LEU A 235 -45.94 27.81 0.82
CA LEU A 235 -46.50 29.02 1.44
C LEU A 235 -46.51 30.21 0.47
N LEU A 236 -45.47 30.35 -0.35
CA LEU A 236 -45.42 31.37 -1.38
C LEU A 236 -46.52 31.17 -2.43
N MET A 237 -46.67 29.96 -2.96
CA MET A 237 -47.73 29.63 -3.93
C MET A 237 -49.13 29.87 -3.36
N ALA A 238 -49.35 29.54 -2.09
CA ALA A 238 -50.62 29.80 -1.40
C ALA A 238 -50.92 31.30 -1.19
N SER A 239 -49.90 32.15 -1.23
CA SER A 239 -50.06 33.61 -1.13
C SER A 239 -50.28 34.31 -2.48
N GLU A 240 -50.03 33.60 -3.58
CA GLU A 240 -50.16 34.12 -4.96
C GLU A 240 -51.49 33.70 -5.64
N GLY A 241 -52.21 32.71 -5.10
CA GLY A 241 -53.53 32.26 -5.56
C GLY A 241 -54.69 32.82 -4.75
#